data_AF-A0A938NYZ7-F1
#
_entry.id   AF-A0A938NYZ7-F1
#
_cell.length_a   1.000
_cell.length_b   1.000
_cell.length_c   1.000
_cell.angle_alpha   90.00
_cell.angle_beta   90.00
_cell.angle_gamma   90.00
#
_symmetry.space_group_name_H-M   'P 1'
#
loop_
_entity.id
_entity.type
_entity.pdbx_description
1 polymer ?
#
loop_
_entity_poly.entity_id
_entity_poly.type
_entity_poly.pdbx_seq_one_letter_code
_entity_poly.pdbx_strand_id
1 'polypeptide(L)'
;MVIRPETSRFISELEQHANRKLNHPYEVAELLDAARESDNIRLFEDAIFHAKFITKSFGVMQRIGADGEGYDKLSAEFQLSLDKAATLIRQIAETMSEGRRQHHRALFFSLDQESLSRFMEFLDDLSLVKNWRVDGNPLP
;
A
#
# COMPACT_ATOMS: atom_id res chain seq x y z
N MET A 1 -4.38 -18.59 8.95
CA MET A 1 -3.22 -19.05 8.16
C MET A 1 -2.04 -18.18 8.55
N VAL A 2 -0.85 -18.76 8.69
CA VAL A 2 0.36 -18.06 9.15
C VAL A 2 1.01 -17.39 7.94
N ILE A 3 1.49 -16.15 8.08
CA ILE A 3 2.32 -15.47 7.06
C ILE A 3 3.47 -16.41 6.67
N ARG A 4 3.75 -16.49 5.36
CA ARG A 4 4.82 -17.37 4.88
C ARG A 4 6.18 -16.93 5.44
N PRO A 5 7.08 -17.86 5.83
CA PRO A 5 8.38 -17.50 6.40
C PRO A 5 9.22 -16.59 5.50
N GLU A 6 9.17 -16.80 4.18
CA GLU A 6 9.83 -15.95 3.19
C GLU A 6 9.27 -14.52 3.18
N THR A 7 7.96 -14.37 3.35
CA THR A 7 7.29 -13.07 3.43
C THR A 7 7.64 -12.35 4.72
N SER A 8 7.66 -13.04 5.87
CA SER A 8 8.12 -12.45 7.14
C SER A 8 9.57 -11.98 7.09
N ARG A 9 10.45 -12.77 6.43
CA ARG A 9 11.84 -12.38 6.22
C ARG A 9 11.92 -11.14 5.33
N PHE A 10 11.20 -11.13 4.21
CA PHE A 10 11.11 -9.99 3.32
C PHE A 10 10.68 -8.71 4.05
N ILE A 11 9.64 -8.76 4.91
CA ILE A 11 9.23 -7.58 5.69
C ILE A 11 10.38 -7.07 6.58
N SER A 12 11.10 -7.98 7.23
CA SER A 12 12.24 -7.59 8.08
C SER A 12 13.37 -6.95 7.27
N GLU A 13 13.69 -7.51 6.10
CA GLU A 13 14.70 -6.96 5.17
C GLU A 13 14.26 -5.61 4.60
N LEU A 14 12.97 -5.45 4.28
CA LEU A 14 12.39 -4.21 3.79
C LEU A 14 12.50 -3.09 4.84
N GLU A 15 12.20 -3.36 6.10
CA GLU A 15 12.36 -2.41 7.19
C GLU A 15 13.82 -1.99 7.39
N GLN A 16 14.75 -2.94 7.31
CA GLN A 16 16.19 -2.66 7.38
C GLN A 16 16.64 -1.79 6.21
N HIS A 17 16.20 -2.11 4.99
CA HIS A 17 16.52 -1.35 3.78
C HIS A 17 15.95 0.07 3.80
N ALA A 18 14.71 0.23 4.28
CA ALA A 18 14.07 1.53 4.45
C ALA A 18 14.60 2.33 5.64
N ASN A 19 15.44 1.72 6.50
CA ASN A 19 15.93 2.26 7.76
C ASN A 19 14.79 2.79 8.67
N ARG A 20 13.64 2.12 8.66
CA ARG A 20 12.50 2.40 9.55
C ARG A 20 11.55 1.21 9.63
N LYS A 21 10.73 1.18 10.68
CA LYS A 21 9.63 0.22 10.82
C LYS A 21 8.47 0.56 9.89
N LEU A 22 7.78 -0.47 9.42
CA LEU A 22 6.49 -0.30 8.75
C LEU A 22 5.43 0.03 9.81
N ASN A 23 4.40 0.76 9.41
CA ASN A 23 3.25 1.06 10.26
C ASN A 23 2.34 -0.17 10.40
N HIS A 24 2.15 -0.89 9.28
CA HIS A 24 1.24 -2.04 9.15
C HIS A 24 1.97 -3.26 8.53
N PRO A 25 3.06 -3.77 9.16
CA PRO A 25 3.89 -4.83 8.57
C PRO A 25 3.13 -6.12 8.30
N TYR A 26 2.17 -6.45 9.18
CA TYR A 26 1.38 -7.67 9.06
C TYR A 26 0.41 -7.58 7.87
N GLU A 27 -0.23 -6.44 7.68
CA GLU A 27 -1.17 -6.20 6.59
C GLU A 27 -0.45 -6.17 5.23
N VAL A 28 0.77 -5.64 5.16
CA VAL A 28 1.61 -5.72 3.95
C VAL A 28 1.93 -7.17 3.61
N ALA A 29 2.33 -7.95 4.62
CA ALA A 29 2.61 -9.38 4.45
C ALA A 29 1.38 -10.17 3.99
N GLU A 30 0.23 -9.95 4.63
CA GLU A 30 -1.02 -10.62 4.25
C GLU A 30 -1.43 -10.29 2.83
N LEU A 31 -1.34 -9.01 2.42
CA LEU A 31 -1.71 -8.58 1.08
C LEU A 31 -0.80 -9.23 0.02
N LEU A 32 0.51 -9.28 0.28
CA LEU A 32 1.47 -9.94 -0.60
C LEU A 32 1.21 -11.44 -0.71
N ASP A 33 1.04 -12.14 0.41
CA ASP A 33 0.75 -13.57 0.42
C ASP A 33 -0.56 -13.89 -0.31
N ALA A 34 -1.62 -13.09 -0.08
CA ALA A 34 -2.91 -13.27 -0.75
C ALA A 34 -2.82 -13.05 -2.27
N ALA A 35 -2.02 -12.08 -2.72
CA ALA A 35 -1.79 -11.85 -4.14
C ALA A 35 -1.03 -13.03 -4.78
N ARG A 36 -0.05 -13.60 -4.08
CA ARG A 36 0.70 -14.79 -4.54
C ARG A 36 -0.16 -16.05 -4.57
N GLU A 37 -0.96 -16.28 -3.53
CA GLU A 37 -1.85 -17.45 -3.40
C GLU A 37 -2.90 -17.51 -4.50
N SER A 38 -3.33 -16.35 -4.98
CA SER A 38 -4.33 -16.23 -6.04
C SER A 38 -3.74 -16.06 -7.44
N ASP A 39 -2.42 -16.22 -7.61
CA ASP A 39 -1.68 -15.99 -8.87
C ASP A 39 -1.90 -14.58 -9.46
N ASN A 40 -2.20 -13.61 -8.60
CA ASN A 40 -2.51 -12.22 -8.95
C ASN A 40 -1.42 -11.25 -8.48
N ILE A 41 -0.14 -11.67 -8.50
CA ILE A 41 0.97 -10.82 -8.05
C ILE A 41 1.05 -9.48 -8.81
N ARG A 42 0.57 -9.45 -10.06
CA ARG A 42 0.47 -8.22 -10.86
C ARG A 42 -0.46 -7.18 -10.22
N LEU A 43 -1.57 -7.59 -9.59
CA LEU A 43 -2.44 -6.65 -8.88
C LEU A 43 -1.72 -5.99 -7.71
N PHE A 44 -0.86 -6.75 -7.01
CA PHE A 44 -0.03 -6.22 -5.93
C PHE A 44 1.03 -5.26 -6.48
N GLU A 45 1.70 -5.62 -7.59
CA GLU A 45 2.67 -4.75 -8.26
C GLU A 45 2.06 -3.42 -8.73
N ASP A 46 0.84 -3.46 -9.26
CA ASP A 46 0.08 -2.26 -9.64
C ASP A 46 -0.32 -1.45 -8.39
N ALA A 47 -0.74 -2.11 -7.32
CA ALA A 47 -1.10 -1.43 -6.07
C ALA A 47 0.09 -0.68 -5.46
N ILE A 48 1.27 -1.31 -5.34
CA ILE A 48 2.48 -0.66 -4.80
C ILE A 48 2.97 0.48 -5.72
N PHE A 49 2.71 0.39 -7.04
CA PHE A 49 3.01 1.48 -7.97
C PHE A 49 2.13 2.70 -7.67
N HIS A 50 0.81 2.52 -7.56
CA HIS A 50 -0.10 3.60 -7.20
C HIS A 50 0.22 4.17 -5.81
N ALA A 51 0.52 3.32 -4.83
CA ALA A 51 0.94 3.74 -3.49
C ALA A 51 2.18 4.66 -3.53
N LYS A 52 3.17 4.35 -4.38
CA LYS A 52 4.34 5.20 -4.60
C LYS A 52 3.99 6.54 -5.24
N PHE A 53 3.07 6.55 -6.20
CA PHE A 53 2.61 7.79 -6.80
C PHE A 53 1.90 8.67 -5.77
N ILE A 54 0.93 8.11 -5.04
CA ILE A 54 0.12 8.78 -4.01
C ILE A 54 0.99 9.44 -2.96
N THR A 55 1.96 8.70 -2.40
CA THR A 55 2.86 9.21 -1.36
C THR A 55 3.73 10.36 -1.85
N LYS A 56 4.18 10.31 -3.12
CA LYS A 56 4.94 11.39 -3.73
C LYS A 56 4.08 12.61 -4.06
N SER A 57 2.89 12.42 -4.65
CA SER A 57 1.99 13.52 -4.99
C SER A 57 1.47 14.21 -3.75
N PHE A 58 1.10 13.47 -2.70
CA PHE A 58 0.71 14.05 -1.41
C PHE A 58 1.81 14.94 -0.82
N GLY A 59 3.06 14.46 -0.80
CA GLY A 59 4.19 15.26 -0.32
C GLY A 59 4.52 16.48 -1.20
N VAL A 60 4.18 16.47 -2.50
CA VAL A 60 4.25 17.67 -3.35
C VAL A 60 3.13 18.63 -3.01
N MET A 61 1.89 18.15 -2.95
CA MET A 61 0.70 18.94 -2.61
C MET A 61 0.86 19.68 -1.28
N GLN A 62 1.39 19.00 -0.25
CA GLN A 62 1.69 19.61 1.04
C GLN A 62 2.74 20.74 0.97
N ARG A 63 3.68 20.65 0.03
CA ARG A 63 4.76 21.65 -0.14
C ARG A 63 4.33 22.86 -0.95
N ILE A 64 3.55 22.66 -2.01
CA ILE A 64 3.06 23.76 -2.85
C ILE A 64 1.86 24.49 -2.23
N GLY A 65 1.11 23.81 -1.35
CA GLY A 65 -0.10 24.34 -0.74
C GLY A 65 -1.30 24.37 -1.70
N ALA A 66 -2.50 24.58 -1.16
CA ALA A 66 -3.74 24.60 -1.94
C ALA A 66 -3.78 25.71 -3.00
N ASP A 67 -3.10 26.84 -2.75
CA ASP A 67 -3.00 27.97 -3.67
C ASP A 67 -1.83 27.84 -4.67
N GLY A 68 -1.09 26.73 -4.60
CA GLY A 68 0.08 26.47 -5.45
C GLY A 68 -0.32 26.16 -6.90
N GLU A 69 0.49 26.64 -7.85
CA GLU A 69 0.28 26.35 -9.27
C GLU A 69 0.29 24.84 -9.54
N GLY A 70 -0.74 24.35 -10.21
CA GLY A 70 -0.89 22.93 -10.53
C GLY A 70 -1.46 22.05 -9.40
N TYR A 71 -1.80 22.61 -8.24
CA TYR A 71 -2.41 21.88 -7.13
C TYR A 71 -3.68 21.13 -7.55
N ASP A 72 -4.61 21.81 -8.22
CA ASP A 72 -5.91 21.21 -8.61
C ASP A 72 -5.73 19.99 -9.52
N LYS A 73 -4.83 20.09 -10.51
CA LYS A 73 -4.55 18.98 -11.42
C LYS A 73 -3.90 17.80 -10.67
N LEU A 74 -2.92 18.08 -9.81
CA LEU A 74 -2.25 17.07 -9.02
C LEU A 74 -3.21 16.40 -8.01
N SER A 75 -4.12 17.17 -7.42
CA SER A 75 -5.17 16.70 -6.52
C SER A 75 -6.12 15.74 -7.24
N ALA A 76 -6.53 16.06 -8.46
CA ALA A 76 -7.37 15.18 -9.28
C ALA A 76 -6.65 13.85 -9.62
N GLU A 77 -5.38 13.90 -10.02
CA GLU A 77 -4.58 12.69 -10.29
C GLU A 77 -4.31 11.86 -9.01
N PHE A 78 -4.12 12.54 -7.88
CA PHE A 78 -4.00 11.92 -6.56
C PHE A 78 -5.28 11.15 -6.22
N GLN A 79 -6.46 11.77 -6.35
CA GLN A 79 -7.73 11.12 -6.04
C GLN A 79 -7.98 9.90 -6.93
N LEU A 80 -7.74 10.02 -8.24
CA LEU A 80 -7.87 8.89 -9.18
C LEU A 80 -6.94 7.73 -8.81
N SER A 81 -5.70 8.04 -8.40
CA SER A 81 -4.74 7.03 -7.98
C SER A 81 -5.15 6.38 -6.65
N LEU A 82 -5.69 7.17 -5.71
CA LEU A 82 -6.18 6.69 -4.43
C LEU A 82 -7.34 5.69 -4.62
N ASP A 83 -8.32 6.05 -5.45
CA ASP A 83 -9.46 5.18 -5.79
C ASP A 83 -9.00 3.89 -6.48
N LYS A 84 -8.00 3.99 -7.36
CA LYS A 84 -7.41 2.84 -8.04
C LYS A 84 -6.66 1.91 -7.08
N ALA A 85 -5.83 2.48 -6.20
CA ALA A 85 -5.11 1.71 -5.17
C ALA A 85 -6.09 1.00 -4.23
N ALA A 86 -7.13 1.70 -3.75
CA ALA A 86 -8.17 1.11 -2.92
C ALA A 86 -8.89 -0.05 -3.63
N THR A 87 -9.19 0.12 -4.92
CA THR A 87 -9.82 -0.94 -5.72
C THR A 87 -8.93 -2.18 -5.85
N LEU A 88 -7.64 -2.00 -6.18
CA LEU A 88 -6.69 -3.11 -6.31
C LEU A 88 -6.48 -3.85 -4.99
N ILE A 89 -6.31 -3.11 -3.89
CA ILE A 89 -6.14 -3.68 -2.54
C ILE A 89 -7.39 -4.46 -2.14
N ARG A 90 -8.59 -3.94 -2.40
CA ARG A 90 -9.84 -4.68 -2.16
C ARG A 90 -9.93 -5.95 -3.00
N GLN A 91 -9.56 -5.90 -4.27
CA GLN A 91 -9.56 -7.09 -5.14
C GLN A 91 -8.66 -8.20 -4.60
N ILE A 92 -7.47 -7.85 -4.09
CA ILE A 92 -6.58 -8.82 -3.44
C ILE A 92 -7.19 -9.29 -2.11
N ALA A 93 -7.76 -8.39 -1.30
CA ALA A 93 -8.38 -8.76 -0.02
C ALA A 93 -9.57 -9.72 -0.18
N GLU A 94 -10.31 -9.67 -1.30
CA GLU A 94 -11.41 -10.61 -1.59
C GLU A 94 -10.92 -12.07 -1.75
N THR A 95 -9.66 -12.30 -2.09
CA THR A 95 -9.08 -13.66 -2.16
C THR A 95 -8.69 -14.20 -0.78
N MET A 96 -8.69 -13.35 0.24
CA MET A 96 -8.39 -13.74 1.62
C MET A 96 -9.57 -14.48 2.27
N SER A 97 -9.23 -15.26 3.29
CA SER A 97 -10.21 -15.82 4.24
C SER A 97 -11.06 -14.72 4.87
N GLU A 98 -12.33 -15.02 5.14
CA GLU A 98 -13.33 -14.06 5.65
C GLU A 98 -12.81 -13.18 6.81
N GLY A 99 -12.22 -13.78 7.85
CA GLY A 99 -11.69 -13.02 8.99
C GLY A 99 -10.58 -12.02 8.63
N ARG A 100 -9.67 -12.39 7.70
CA ARG A 100 -8.61 -11.49 7.22
C ARG A 100 -9.19 -10.35 6.38
N ARG A 101 -10.11 -10.67 5.48
CA ARG A 101 -10.81 -9.67 4.66
C ARG A 101 -11.58 -8.67 5.51
N GLN A 102 -12.28 -9.15 6.54
CA GLN A 102 -13.02 -8.30 7.46
C GLN A 102 -12.08 -7.40 8.27
N HIS A 103 -10.93 -7.92 8.72
CA HIS A 103 -9.89 -7.15 9.38
C HIS A 103 -9.36 -6.01 8.49
N HIS A 104 -8.94 -6.31 7.26
CA HIS A 104 -8.49 -5.29 6.29
C HIS A 104 -9.56 -4.22 6.03
N ARG A 105 -10.82 -4.65 5.88
CA ARG A 105 -11.94 -3.73 5.66
C ARG A 105 -12.17 -2.81 6.85
N ALA A 106 -12.16 -3.34 8.06
CA ALA A 106 -12.35 -2.56 9.28
C ALA A 106 -11.21 -1.57 9.51
N LEU A 107 -9.97 -1.97 9.20
CA LEU A 107 -8.79 -1.15 9.46
C LEU A 107 -8.67 0.01 8.47
N PHE A 108 -8.84 -0.24 7.17
CA PHE A 108 -8.50 0.72 6.11
C PHE A 108 -9.68 1.28 5.32
N PHE A 109 -10.85 0.63 5.36
CA PHE A 109 -11.97 0.95 4.45
C PHE A 109 -13.26 1.34 5.18
N SER A 110 -13.18 1.70 6.46
CA SER A 110 -14.30 2.30 7.19
C SER A 110 -14.51 3.76 6.79
N LEU A 111 -15.73 4.28 6.97
CA LEU A 111 -16.12 5.64 6.58
C LEU A 111 -15.78 6.66 7.69
N ASP A 112 -14.54 6.64 8.17
CA ASP A 112 -14.07 7.56 9.19
C ASP A 112 -12.65 8.06 8.91
N GLN A 113 -12.30 9.16 9.56
CA GLN A 113 -11.02 9.85 9.36
C GLN A 113 -9.83 8.99 9.82
N GLU A 114 -10.02 8.14 10.82
CA GLU A 114 -8.97 7.29 11.36
C GLU A 114 -8.60 6.18 10.36
N SER A 115 -9.59 5.53 9.75
CA SER A 115 -9.37 4.58 8.66
C SER A 115 -8.68 5.21 7.46
N LEU A 116 -9.00 6.45 7.10
CA LEU A 116 -8.27 7.15 6.04
C LEU A 116 -6.80 7.39 6.42
N SER A 117 -6.52 7.80 7.65
CA SER A 117 -5.14 7.97 8.14
C SER A 117 -4.36 6.66 8.06
N ARG A 118 -4.94 5.56 8.58
CA ARG A 118 -4.34 4.22 8.52
C ARG A 118 -4.13 3.75 7.10
N PHE A 119 -5.07 4.06 6.19
CA PHE A 119 -4.93 3.72 4.78
C PHE A 119 -3.77 4.50 4.13
N MET A 120 -3.59 5.77 4.47
CA MET A 120 -2.44 6.55 3.99
C MET A 120 -1.11 6.02 4.53
N GLU A 121 -1.04 5.62 5.80
CA GLU A 121 0.13 4.94 6.39
C GLU A 121 0.42 3.61 5.68
N PHE A 122 -0.62 2.83 5.37
CA PHE A 122 -0.48 1.58 4.64
C PHE A 122 0.05 1.80 3.21
N LEU A 123 -0.43 2.82 2.51
CA LEU A 123 0.10 3.21 1.20
C LEU A 123 1.55 3.69 1.30
N ASP A 124 1.94 4.35 2.39
CA ASP A 124 3.33 4.71 2.66
C ASP A 124 4.22 3.48 2.82
N ASP A 125 3.76 2.46 3.54
CA ASP A 125 4.46 1.17 3.64
C ASP A 125 4.57 0.45 2.29
N LEU A 126 3.48 0.40 1.51
CA LEU A 126 3.50 -0.16 0.15
C LEU A 126 4.43 0.63 -0.79
N SER A 127 4.61 1.93 -0.57
CA SER A 127 5.59 2.73 -1.31
C SER A 127 7.03 2.29 -1.06
N LEU A 128 7.33 1.75 0.12
CA LEU A 128 8.64 1.17 0.44
C LEU A 128 8.87 -0.12 -0.32
N VAL A 129 7.85 -0.99 -0.40
CA VAL A 129 7.88 -2.20 -1.23
C VAL A 129 8.19 -1.84 -2.68
N LYS A 130 7.62 -0.73 -3.18
CA LYS A 130 7.94 -0.24 -4.53
C LYS A 130 9.40 0.20 -4.67
N ASN A 131 9.96 0.88 -3.66
CA ASN A 131 11.36 1.31 -3.69
C ASN A 131 12.31 0.10 -3.70
N TRP A 132 12.06 -0.87 -2.83
CA TRP A 132 12.77 -2.15 -2.80
C TRP A 132 12.86 -2.79 -4.20
N ARG A 133 11.73 -2.79 -4.93
CA ARG A 133 11.66 -3.30 -6.31
C ARG A 133 12.40 -2.43 -7.34
N VAL A 134 12.36 -1.12 -7.19
CA VAL A 134 13.11 -0.19 -8.07
C VAL A 134 14.61 -0.34 -7.87
N ASP A 135 15.05 -0.65 -6.66
CA ASP A 135 16.45 -0.90 -6.32
C ASP A 135 16.95 -2.28 -6.80
N GLY A 136 16.12 -3.03 -7.54
CA GLY A 136 16.48 -4.29 -8.19
C GLY A 136 16.26 -5.54 -7.32
N ASN A 137 15.74 -5.39 -6.10
CA ASN A 137 15.50 -6.53 -5.22
C ASN A 137 14.16 -7.22 -5.56
N PRO A 138 14.10 -8.56 -5.61
CA PRO A 138 12.88 -9.29 -5.96
C PRO A 138 11.85 -9.25 -4.83
N LEU A 139 10.58 -9.49 -5.16
CA LEU A 139 9.58 -9.88 -4.15
C LEU A 139 9.81 -11.35 -3.78
N PRO A 140 9.51 -11.77 -2.53
CA PRO A 140 9.67 -13.15 -2.09
C PRO A 140 8.81 -14.13 -2.88
#